data_AF-A0A502YI59-F1
#
_entry.id   AF-A0A502YI59-F1
#
_cell.length_a   1.000
_cell.length_b   1.000
_cell.length_c   1.000
_cell.angle_alpha   90.00
_cell.angle_beta   90.00
_cell.angle_gamma   90.00
#
_symmetry.space_group_name_H-M   'P 1'
#
loop_
_entity.id
_entity.type
_entity.pdbx_description
1 polymer ?
#
loop_
_entity_poly.entity_id
_entity_poly.type
_entity_poly.pdbx_seq_one_letter_code
_entity_poly.pdbx_strand_id
1 'polypeptide(L)'
;MSELPWMPVYIGTETALTGHLSPEEFGCYERLRRHWWQHGSLPEDDTRLMRITGVDPHRWEDIAKAIGPLMSDSIRKLEDERSGAAAKREKKVAAGVRGAAARWRTHGKAIADANGTTMADASEEMANASFCQWPSASPSESSLREEKEERLALMRAREPNVMSMSMAEAEEHLRKTGRLVDDNEPANSYAARSRGE
;
A
#
# COMPACT_ATOMS: atom_id res chain seq x y z
N MET A 1 -20.43 -3.13 -4.82
CA MET A 1 -19.32 -2.16 -4.90
C MET A 1 -19.13 -1.57 -3.52
N SER A 2 -17.89 -1.41 -3.04
CA SER A 2 -17.64 -0.77 -1.74
C SER A 2 -18.10 0.69 -1.76
N GLU A 3 -18.76 1.13 -0.70
CA GLU A 3 -19.23 2.52 -0.52
C GLU A 3 -18.07 3.54 -0.58
N LEU A 4 -16.87 3.08 -0.19
CA LEU A 4 -15.67 3.89 0.02
C LEU A 4 -14.52 3.33 -0.82
N PRO A 5 -13.81 4.18 -1.60
CA PRO A 5 -12.78 3.73 -2.54
C PRO A 5 -11.41 3.45 -1.92
N TRP A 6 -11.06 4.05 -0.77
CA TRP A 6 -9.77 3.87 -0.10
C TRP A 6 -9.93 4.04 1.41
N MET A 7 -9.04 3.41 2.20
CA MET A 7 -8.98 3.48 3.66
C MET A 7 -7.70 4.21 4.09
N PRO A 8 -7.75 5.29 4.89
CA PRO A 8 -6.56 5.89 5.48
C PRO A 8 -5.92 4.95 6.50
N VAL A 9 -4.58 4.92 6.52
CA VAL A 9 -3.80 4.17 7.51
C VAL A 9 -2.58 4.98 7.91
N TYR A 10 -2.45 5.27 9.21
CA TYR A 10 -1.34 6.03 9.76
C TYR A 10 -0.28 5.09 10.32
N ILE A 11 0.71 4.73 9.49
CA ILE A 11 1.68 3.67 9.79
C ILE A 11 2.38 3.87 11.15
N GLY A 12 2.75 5.11 11.52
CA GLY A 12 3.40 5.38 12.80
C GLY A 12 2.49 5.09 14.01
N THR A 13 1.22 5.49 13.93
CA THR A 13 0.24 5.22 14.98
C THR A 13 -0.11 3.74 15.03
N GLU A 14 -0.32 3.10 13.88
CA GLU A 14 -0.59 1.66 13.81
C GLU A 14 0.57 0.87 14.40
N THR A 15 1.81 1.14 14.00
CA THR A 15 2.99 0.42 14.51
C THR A 15 3.15 0.58 16.03
N ALA A 16 2.87 1.78 16.55
CA ALA A 16 2.91 2.02 18.00
C ALA A 16 1.80 1.25 18.75
N LEU A 17 0.62 1.13 18.15
CA LEU A 17 -0.51 0.40 18.74
C LEU A 17 -0.31 -1.12 18.65
N THR A 18 0.16 -1.63 17.52
CA THR A 18 0.21 -3.07 17.25
C THR A 18 1.58 -3.71 17.51
N GLY A 19 2.55 -2.95 18.02
CA GLY A 19 3.93 -3.43 18.22
C GLY A 19 4.08 -4.60 19.19
N HIS A 20 3.08 -4.86 20.03
CA HIS A 20 3.04 -5.99 20.96
C HIS A 20 2.34 -7.24 20.39
N LEU A 21 1.73 -7.14 19.21
CA LEU A 21 1.03 -8.25 18.57
C LEU A 21 2.01 -9.13 17.78
N SER A 22 1.76 -10.43 17.80
CA SER A 22 2.38 -11.38 16.87
C SER A 22 1.94 -11.10 15.42
N PRO A 23 2.68 -11.60 14.41
CA PRO A 23 2.33 -11.39 13.00
C PRO A 23 0.92 -11.89 12.64
N GLU A 24 0.47 -12.95 13.30
CA GLU A 24 -0.84 -13.54 13.09
C GLU A 24 -1.95 -12.72 13.74
N GLU A 25 -1.79 -12.33 15.00
CA GLU A 25 -2.72 -11.43 15.68
C GLU A 25 -2.86 -10.11 14.92
N PHE A 26 -1.73 -9.55 14.44
CA PHE A 26 -1.72 -8.36 13.61
C PHE A 26 -2.50 -8.57 12.30
N GLY A 27 -2.28 -9.69 11.61
CA GLY A 27 -3.03 -10.05 10.40
C GLY A 27 -4.54 -10.14 10.65
N CYS A 28 -4.94 -10.72 11.78
CA CYS A 28 -6.34 -10.83 12.18
C CYS A 28 -6.97 -9.45 12.46
N TYR A 29 -6.28 -8.64 13.25
CA TYR A 29 -6.66 -7.28 13.56
C TYR A 29 -6.88 -6.45 12.28
N GLU A 30 -5.93 -6.51 11.34
CA GLU A 30 -6.01 -5.81 10.06
C GLU A 30 -7.17 -6.30 9.17
N ARG A 31 -7.43 -7.62 9.13
CA ARG A 31 -8.55 -8.17 8.36
C ARG A 31 -9.90 -7.70 8.90
N LEU A 32 -10.07 -7.68 10.23
CA LEU A 32 -11.29 -7.18 10.88
C LEU A 32 -11.48 -5.68 10.64
N ARG A 33 -10.43 -4.88 10.77
CA ARG A 33 -10.47 -3.44 10.49
C ARG A 33 -10.86 -3.14 9.04
N ARG A 34 -10.33 -3.89 8.07
CA ARG A 34 -10.71 -3.75 6.65
C ARG A 34 -12.16 -4.18 6.40
N HIS A 35 -12.61 -5.25 7.05
CA HIS A 35 -14.02 -5.66 6.99
C HIS A 35 -14.93 -4.57 7.55
N TRP A 36 -14.59 -3.97 8.70
CA TRP A 36 -15.32 -2.84 9.25
C TRP A 36 -15.35 -1.67 8.27
N TRP A 37 -14.22 -1.31 7.65
CA TRP A 37 -14.18 -0.22 6.67
C TRP A 37 -15.13 -0.46 5.49
N GLN A 38 -15.21 -1.69 4.99
CA GLN A 38 -16.07 -2.03 3.86
C GLN A 38 -17.56 -2.08 4.23
N HIS A 39 -17.89 -2.65 5.39
CA HIS A 39 -19.27 -2.98 5.76
C HIS A 39 -19.88 -2.07 6.83
N GLY A 40 -19.07 -1.54 7.74
CA GLY A 40 -19.50 -0.67 8.85
C GLY A 40 -20.05 -1.43 10.03
N SER A 41 -19.85 -2.73 10.03
CA SER A 41 -20.26 -3.64 11.08
C SER A 41 -19.33 -4.86 11.10
N LEU A 42 -19.24 -5.48 12.27
CA LEU A 42 -18.64 -6.78 12.46
C LEU A 42 -19.72 -7.75 12.94
N PRO A 43 -19.67 -9.02 12.51
CA PRO A 43 -20.53 -10.05 13.09
C PRO A 43 -20.26 -10.23 14.59
N GLU A 44 -21.31 -10.49 15.37
CA GLU A 44 -21.18 -10.87 16.79
C GLU A 44 -20.78 -12.34 16.97
N ASP A 45 -20.89 -13.14 15.92
CA ASP A 45 -20.61 -14.57 15.93
C ASP A 45 -19.12 -14.84 15.66
N ASP A 46 -18.45 -15.45 16.64
CA ASP A 46 -17.06 -15.89 16.58
C ASP A 46 -16.76 -16.73 15.34
N THR A 47 -17.68 -17.58 14.91
CA THR A 47 -17.47 -18.43 13.73
C THR A 47 -17.36 -17.60 12.45
N ARG A 48 -18.08 -16.47 12.38
CA ARG A 48 -18.01 -15.55 11.24
C ARG A 48 -16.77 -14.67 11.33
N LEU A 49 -16.38 -14.26 12.53
CA LEU A 49 -15.13 -13.52 12.74
C LEU A 49 -13.91 -14.38 12.34
N MET A 50 -13.88 -15.64 12.74
CA MET A 50 -12.87 -16.62 12.32
C MET A 50 -12.79 -16.79 10.80
N ARG A 51 -13.94 -16.79 10.11
CA ARG A 51 -13.96 -16.86 8.63
C ARG A 51 -13.38 -15.60 7.98
N ILE A 52 -13.62 -14.44 8.57
CA ILE A 52 -13.07 -13.16 8.08
C ILE A 52 -11.55 -13.12 8.30
N THR A 53 -11.09 -13.56 9.46
CA THR A 53 -9.66 -13.54 9.83
C THR A 53 -8.88 -14.72 9.26
N GLY A 54 -9.56 -15.83 8.92
CA GLY A 54 -8.97 -17.05 8.38
C GLY A 54 -8.16 -17.83 9.40
N VAL A 55 -8.55 -17.80 10.67
CA VAL A 55 -7.82 -18.39 11.81
C VAL A 55 -8.46 -19.72 12.21
N ASP A 56 -7.63 -20.65 12.68
CA ASP A 56 -8.09 -21.90 13.26
C ASP A 56 -8.89 -21.66 14.57
N PRO A 57 -9.99 -22.42 14.81
CA PRO A 57 -10.80 -22.26 16.01
C PRO A 57 -10.01 -22.38 17.32
N HIS A 58 -8.97 -23.24 17.34
CA HIS A 58 -8.12 -23.45 18.50
C HIS A 58 -7.30 -22.22 18.90
N ARG A 59 -7.02 -21.32 17.95
CA ARG A 59 -6.18 -20.12 18.16
C ARG A 59 -7.01 -18.85 18.29
N TRP A 60 -8.27 -18.92 17.87
CA TRP A 60 -9.18 -17.78 17.88
C TRP A 60 -9.29 -17.14 19.26
N GLU A 61 -9.46 -17.92 20.33
CA GLU A 61 -9.65 -17.37 21.67
C GLU A 61 -8.45 -16.53 22.14
N ASP A 62 -7.23 -17.00 21.90
CA ASP A 62 -6.02 -16.29 22.31
C ASP A 62 -5.84 -15.01 21.49
N ILE A 63 -6.06 -15.10 20.18
CA ILE A 63 -6.00 -13.95 19.28
C ILE A 63 -7.08 -12.93 19.62
N ALA A 64 -8.31 -13.35 19.89
CA ALA A 64 -9.43 -12.49 20.26
C ALA A 64 -9.15 -11.73 21.56
N LYS A 65 -8.53 -12.38 22.55
CA LYS A 65 -8.08 -11.73 23.80
C LYS A 65 -7.00 -10.69 23.55
N ALA A 66 -6.04 -10.96 22.65
CA ALA A 66 -4.97 -10.03 22.32
C ALA A 66 -5.49 -8.78 21.56
N ILE A 67 -6.36 -8.97 20.56
CA ILE A 67 -6.85 -7.88 19.70
C ILE A 67 -8.05 -7.13 20.28
N GLY A 68 -8.85 -7.76 21.15
CA GLY A 68 -10.09 -7.22 21.70
C GLY A 68 -9.94 -5.82 22.32
N PRO A 69 -8.93 -5.59 23.19
CA PRO A 69 -8.68 -4.27 23.79
C PRO A 69 -8.43 -3.17 22.75
N LEU A 70 -7.71 -3.49 21.67
CA LEU A 70 -7.39 -2.54 20.61
C LEU A 70 -8.60 -2.23 19.72
N MET A 71 -9.49 -3.22 19.55
CA MET A 71 -10.51 -3.17 18.53
C MET A 71 -11.56 -2.08 18.79
N SER A 72 -11.95 -1.88 20.06
CA SER A 72 -12.95 -0.87 20.44
C SER A 72 -12.52 0.55 20.05
N ASP A 73 -11.29 0.94 20.40
CA ASP A 73 -10.74 2.26 20.07
C ASP A 73 -10.45 2.41 18.58
N SER A 74 -9.96 1.36 17.92
CA SER A 74 -9.70 1.38 16.49
C SER A 74 -10.98 1.53 15.67
N ILE A 75 -12.06 0.82 16.03
CA ILE A 75 -13.36 0.94 15.38
C ILE A 75 -13.91 2.37 15.49
N ARG A 76 -13.82 2.99 16.68
CA ARG A 76 -14.28 4.37 16.87
C ARG A 76 -13.57 5.35 15.93
N LYS A 77 -12.23 5.27 15.85
CA LYS A 77 -11.44 6.13 14.96
C LYS A 77 -11.78 5.88 13.49
N LEU A 78 -11.93 4.61 13.09
CA LEU A 78 -12.34 4.25 11.73
C LEU A 78 -13.72 4.79 11.38
N GLU A 79 -14.65 4.82 12.33
CA GLU A 79 -16.00 5.33 12.09
C GLU A 79 -15.99 6.85 11.82
N ASP A 80 -15.17 7.60 12.56
CA ASP A 80 -14.95 9.03 12.30
C ASP A 80 -14.35 9.25 10.90
N GLU A 81 -13.37 8.44 10.51
CA GLU A 81 -12.74 8.49 9.20
C GLU A 81 -13.72 8.10 8.08
N ARG A 82 -14.54 7.07 8.32
CA ARG A 82 -15.55 6.54 7.39
C ARG A 82 -16.62 7.57 7.13
N SER A 83 -17.18 8.17 8.18
CA SER A 83 -18.18 9.22 8.08
C SER A 83 -17.63 10.46 7.36
N GLY A 84 -16.39 10.85 7.66
CA GLY A 84 -15.69 11.93 6.97
C GLY A 84 -15.47 11.63 5.48
N ALA A 85 -15.10 10.40 5.13
CA ALA A 85 -14.91 9.97 3.75
C ALA A 85 -16.24 9.89 2.98
N ALA A 86 -17.31 9.42 3.61
CA ALA A 86 -18.66 9.40 3.06
C ALA A 86 -19.15 10.83 2.75
N ALA A 87 -18.99 11.77 3.69
CA ALA A 87 -19.34 13.17 3.48
C ALA A 87 -18.55 13.82 2.33
N LYS A 88 -17.24 13.52 2.20
CA LYS A 88 -16.41 13.99 1.08
C LYS A 88 -16.89 13.41 -0.26
N ARG A 89 -17.25 12.12 -0.29
CA ARG A 89 -17.82 11.47 -1.47
C ARG A 89 -19.12 12.14 -1.88
N GLU A 90 -20.05 12.33 -0.96
CA GLU A 90 -21.33 12.97 -1.24
C GLU A 90 -21.16 14.38 -1.82
N LYS A 91 -20.27 15.20 -1.24
CA LYS A 91 -19.94 16.53 -1.77
C LYS A 91 -19.41 16.47 -3.20
N LYS A 92 -18.53 15.50 -3.51
CA LYS A 92 -17.99 15.30 -4.87
C LYS A 92 -19.07 14.85 -5.84
N VAL A 93 -19.93 13.92 -5.43
CA VAL A 93 -21.07 13.46 -6.24
C VAL A 93 -22.01 14.64 -6.53
N ALA A 94 -22.40 15.40 -5.51
CA ALA A 94 -23.27 16.57 -5.67
C ALA A 94 -22.64 17.64 -6.60
N ALA A 95 -21.33 17.89 -6.47
CA ALA A 95 -20.61 18.79 -7.38
C ALA A 95 -20.57 18.25 -8.81
N GLY A 96 -20.36 16.94 -8.98
CA GLY A 96 -20.38 16.27 -10.29
C GLY A 96 -21.74 16.35 -10.97
N VAL A 97 -22.83 16.11 -10.22
CA VAL A 97 -24.20 16.25 -10.71
C VAL A 97 -24.49 17.70 -11.12
N ARG A 98 -24.12 18.68 -10.30
CA ARG A 98 -24.29 20.12 -10.63
C ARG A 98 -23.49 20.52 -11.87
N GLY A 99 -22.24 20.04 -11.99
CA GLY A 99 -21.38 20.30 -13.14
C GLY A 99 -21.95 19.67 -14.42
N ALA A 100 -22.44 18.43 -14.35
CA ALA A 100 -23.10 17.76 -15.47
C ALA A 100 -24.37 18.50 -15.90
N ALA A 101 -25.22 18.88 -14.94
CA ALA A 101 -26.44 19.65 -15.20
C ALA A 101 -26.14 21.00 -15.85
N ALA A 102 -25.11 21.73 -15.39
CA ALA A 102 -24.68 22.98 -15.99
C ALA A 102 -24.21 22.77 -17.44
N ARG A 103 -23.36 21.77 -17.71
CA ARG A 103 -22.88 21.45 -19.07
C ARG A 103 -24.00 21.13 -20.04
N TRP A 104 -24.99 20.35 -19.59
CA TRP A 104 -26.12 19.94 -20.44
C TRP A 104 -27.14 21.06 -20.65
N ARG A 105 -27.28 22.00 -19.71
CA ARG A 105 -28.10 23.20 -19.92
C ARG A 105 -27.53 24.13 -20.98
N THR A 106 -26.21 24.24 -21.11
CA THR A 106 -25.57 25.08 -22.14
C THR A 106 -25.55 24.44 -23.52
N HIS A 107 -25.49 23.11 -23.60
CA HIS A 107 -25.48 22.36 -24.87
C HIS A 107 -26.84 21.83 -25.35
N GLY A 108 -27.93 22.11 -24.62
CA GLY A 108 -29.29 21.63 -24.91
C GLY A 108 -29.92 22.07 -26.24
N LYS A 109 -29.18 22.77 -27.11
CA LYS A 109 -29.62 23.10 -28.48
C LYS A 109 -28.69 22.58 -29.59
N ALA A 110 -27.56 21.94 -29.27
CA ALA A 110 -26.56 21.57 -30.28
C ALA A 110 -26.18 20.08 -30.32
N ILE A 111 -26.71 19.23 -29.44
CA ILE A 111 -26.30 17.81 -29.38
C ILE A 111 -27.53 16.90 -29.21
N ALA A 112 -28.51 17.02 -30.10
CA ALA A 112 -29.53 15.99 -30.26
C ALA A 112 -28.99 14.76 -31.04
N ASP A 113 -27.90 14.92 -31.80
CA ASP A 113 -27.46 13.94 -32.80
C ASP A 113 -26.07 13.30 -32.56
N ALA A 114 -25.46 13.47 -31.38
CA ALA A 114 -24.26 12.69 -31.06
C ALA A 114 -24.65 11.47 -30.25
N ASN A 115 -24.97 10.39 -30.98
CA ASN A 115 -25.17 9.02 -30.50
C ASN A 115 -24.32 8.72 -29.25
N GLY A 116 -24.96 8.67 -28.09
CA GLY A 116 -24.46 7.91 -26.96
C GLY A 116 -24.62 6.44 -27.29
N THR A 117 -23.65 5.84 -27.97
CA THR A 117 -23.47 4.39 -27.94
C THR A 117 -23.12 4.00 -26.51
N THR A 118 -24.15 3.72 -25.74
CA THR A 118 -24.04 2.97 -24.49
C THR A 118 -23.47 1.61 -24.85
N MET A 119 -22.24 1.32 -24.41
CA MET A 119 -21.67 -0.03 -24.40
C MET A 119 -22.40 -0.85 -23.32
N ALA A 120 -23.67 -1.14 -23.60
CA ALA A 120 -24.57 -1.91 -22.76
C ALA A 120 -25.17 -3.05 -23.59
N ASP A 121 -24.32 -3.83 -24.24
CA ASP A 121 -24.54 -5.27 -24.41
C ASP A 121 -23.25 -5.92 -24.94
N ALA A 122 -22.52 -6.60 -24.06
CA ALA A 122 -21.43 -7.50 -24.43
C ALA A 122 -21.44 -8.71 -23.48
N SER A 123 -22.63 -9.14 -23.07
CA SER A 123 -22.82 -10.33 -22.25
C SER A 123 -23.57 -11.39 -23.04
N GLU A 124 -22.84 -12.19 -23.81
CA GLU A 124 -23.19 -13.60 -24.06
C GLU A 124 -22.07 -14.43 -24.70
N GLU A 125 -20.99 -13.82 -25.20
CA GLU A 125 -19.92 -14.55 -25.91
C GLU A 125 -18.52 -14.40 -25.28
N MET A 126 -18.43 -14.44 -23.94
CA MET A 126 -17.14 -14.50 -23.24
C MET A 126 -17.11 -15.57 -22.12
N ALA A 127 -17.89 -16.63 -22.30
CA ALA A 127 -17.77 -17.88 -21.56
C ALA A 127 -16.89 -18.87 -22.32
N ASN A 128 -15.63 -18.51 -22.57
CA ASN A 128 -14.59 -19.51 -22.77
C ASN A 128 -13.42 -19.13 -21.85
N ALA A 129 -13.18 -19.98 -20.85
CA ALA A 129 -12.09 -19.82 -19.90
C ALA A 129 -10.75 -20.00 -20.63
N SER A 130 -10.33 -18.95 -21.32
CA SER A 130 -8.99 -18.87 -21.87
C SER A 130 -8.06 -18.58 -20.70
N PHE A 131 -7.40 -19.64 -20.24
CA PHE A 131 -6.07 -19.66 -19.64
C PHE A 131 -5.40 -18.29 -19.69
N CYS A 132 -5.02 -17.72 -18.54
CA CYS A 132 -4.30 -16.45 -18.45
C CYS A 132 -2.96 -16.54 -19.21
N GLN A 133 -3.02 -16.36 -20.52
CA GLN A 133 -1.86 -16.12 -21.34
C GLN A 133 -1.64 -14.62 -21.31
N TRP A 134 -0.70 -14.23 -20.45
CA TRP A 134 -0.15 -12.89 -20.41
C TRP A 134 0.18 -12.46 -21.85
N PRO A 135 -0.16 -11.23 -22.31
CA PRO A 135 0.17 -10.81 -23.66
C PRO A 135 1.69 -10.92 -23.82
N SER A 136 2.14 -11.85 -24.66
CA SER A 136 3.53 -11.90 -25.08
C SER A 136 3.85 -10.54 -25.68
N ALA A 137 4.87 -9.89 -25.15
CA ALA A 137 5.31 -8.57 -25.58
C ALA A 137 5.36 -8.49 -27.12
N SER A 138 4.75 -7.46 -27.70
CA SER A 138 4.96 -7.13 -29.10
C SER A 138 6.45 -6.82 -29.33
N PRO A 139 7.04 -7.18 -30.48
CA PRO A 139 8.47 -6.96 -30.78
C PRO A 139 8.93 -5.50 -30.65
N SER A 140 8.00 -4.55 -30.63
CA SER A 140 8.25 -3.11 -30.49
C SER A 140 8.50 -2.68 -29.03
N GLU A 141 8.04 -3.46 -28.05
CA GLU A 141 8.17 -3.15 -26.62
C GLU A 141 9.43 -3.77 -26.00
N SER A 142 10.03 -4.78 -26.65
CA SER A 142 11.26 -5.43 -26.18
C SER A 142 12.48 -4.51 -26.30
N SER A 143 12.63 -3.77 -27.41
CA SER A 143 13.80 -2.88 -27.57
C SER A 143 13.78 -1.72 -26.58
N LEU A 144 12.60 -1.18 -26.25
CA LEU A 144 12.44 -0.12 -25.25
C LEU A 144 12.71 -0.63 -23.82
N ARG A 145 12.44 -1.91 -23.55
CA ARG A 145 12.76 -2.55 -22.27
C ARG A 145 14.25 -2.82 -22.16
N GLU A 146 14.89 -3.30 -23.22
CA GLU A 146 16.34 -3.51 -23.30
C GLU A 146 17.09 -2.18 -23.08
N GLU A 147 16.74 -1.09 -23.79
CA GLU A 147 17.36 0.22 -23.58
C GLU A 147 17.17 0.77 -22.15
N LYS A 148 15.99 0.50 -21.55
CA LYS A 148 15.69 0.93 -20.18
C LYS A 148 16.42 0.08 -19.15
N GLU A 149 16.56 -1.22 -19.38
CA GLU A 149 17.33 -2.14 -18.55
C GLU A 149 18.82 -1.84 -18.66
N GLU A 150 19.34 -1.54 -19.84
CA GLU A 150 20.72 -1.09 -20.05
C GLU A 150 20.99 0.24 -19.33
N ARG A 151 20.08 1.21 -19.40
CA ARG A 151 20.18 2.46 -18.64
C ARG A 151 20.13 2.24 -17.13
N LEU A 152 19.27 1.35 -16.65
CA LEU A 152 19.18 0.99 -15.23
C LEU A 152 20.40 0.20 -14.76
N ALA A 153 20.94 -0.69 -15.60
CA ALA A 153 22.16 -1.43 -15.33
C ALA A 153 23.37 -0.49 -15.28
N LEU A 154 23.44 0.49 -16.18
CA LEU A 154 24.46 1.53 -16.17
C LEU A 154 24.36 2.42 -14.92
N MET A 155 23.14 2.77 -14.50
CA MET A 155 22.91 3.49 -13.24
C MET A 155 23.25 2.64 -12.01
N ARG A 156 22.97 1.33 -12.04
CA ARG A 156 23.32 0.38 -10.97
C ARG A 156 24.82 0.09 -10.91
N ALA A 157 25.52 0.14 -12.04
CA ALA A 157 26.97 -0.04 -12.14
C ALA A 157 27.77 1.22 -11.76
N ARG A 158 27.11 2.40 -11.75
CA ARG A 158 27.78 3.68 -11.53
C ARG A 158 28.30 3.84 -10.11
N GLU A 159 27.66 3.22 -9.11
CA GLU A 159 28.21 3.06 -7.76
C GLU A 159 27.73 1.73 -7.18
N PRO A 160 28.62 0.81 -6.77
CA PRO A 160 28.20 -0.44 -6.15
C PRO A 160 27.53 -0.15 -4.82
N ASN A 161 26.34 -0.73 -4.61
CA ASN A 161 25.61 -0.58 -3.36
C ASN A 161 26.34 -1.36 -2.26
N VAL A 162 27.05 -0.64 -1.38
CA VAL A 162 27.83 -1.18 -0.25
C VAL A 162 26.99 -2.11 0.65
N MET A 163 25.67 -1.88 0.74
CA MET A 163 24.77 -2.71 1.56
C MET A 163 24.48 -4.10 0.99
N SER A 164 24.82 -4.34 -0.29
CA SER A 164 24.63 -5.62 -0.96
C SER A 164 25.94 -6.42 -1.13
N MET A 165 27.07 -5.85 -0.71
CA MET A 165 28.38 -6.50 -0.75
C MET A 165 28.62 -7.29 0.54
N SER A 166 29.48 -8.31 0.48
CA SER A 166 29.98 -8.90 1.72
C SER A 166 30.81 -7.87 2.50
N MET A 167 30.93 -8.03 3.82
CA MET A 167 31.64 -7.06 4.67
C MET A 167 33.08 -6.78 4.20
N ALA A 168 33.82 -7.80 3.76
CA ALA A 168 35.18 -7.63 3.27
C ALA A 168 35.25 -6.82 1.96
N GLU A 169 34.32 -7.08 1.04
CA GLU A 169 34.25 -6.36 -0.23
C GLU A 169 33.79 -4.90 -0.03
N ALA A 170 32.90 -4.67 0.93
CA ALA A 170 32.47 -3.34 1.34
C ALA A 170 33.62 -2.52 1.94
N GLU A 171 34.45 -3.12 2.80
CA GLU A 171 35.62 -2.47 3.41
C GLU A 171 36.67 -2.08 2.37
N GLU A 172 36.98 -2.97 1.42
CA GLU A 172 37.91 -2.65 0.32
C GLU A 172 37.39 -1.55 -0.59
N HIS A 173 36.08 -1.58 -0.92
CA HIS A 173 35.46 -0.52 -1.71
C HIS A 173 35.49 0.83 -0.98
N LEU A 174 35.28 0.84 0.34
CA LEU A 174 35.35 2.04 1.18
C LEU A 174 36.78 2.57 1.34
N ARG A 175 37.79 1.71 1.45
CA ARG A 175 39.21 2.11 1.41
C ARG A 175 39.59 2.69 0.05
N LYS A 176 39.19 2.04 -1.05
CA LYS A 176 39.47 2.50 -2.42
C LYS A 176 38.82 3.85 -2.76
N THR A 177 37.63 4.11 -2.21
CA THR A 177 36.94 5.40 -2.34
C THR A 177 37.41 6.46 -1.34
N GLY A 178 38.38 6.13 -0.47
CA GLY A 178 38.97 7.04 0.51
C GLY A 178 38.04 7.40 1.68
N ARG A 179 36.96 6.63 1.87
CA ARG A 179 35.93 6.86 2.90
C ARG A 179 36.22 6.09 4.20
N LEU A 180 37.19 5.18 4.17
CA LEU A 180 37.76 4.46 5.29
C LEU A 180 39.27 4.77 5.31
N VAL A 181 39.77 5.35 6.42
CA VAL A 181 41.19 5.67 6.63
C VAL A 181 41.90 4.41 7.12
N ASP A 182 43.11 4.15 6.62
CA ASP A 182 43.97 3.07 7.11
C ASP A 182 44.21 3.19 8.61
N ASP A 183 43.96 2.13 9.38
CA ASP A 183 44.28 2.01 10.81
C ASP A 183 45.79 2.05 11.14
N ASN A 184 46.62 2.57 10.24
CA ASN A 184 48.07 2.74 10.42
C ASN A 184 48.50 4.21 10.53
N GLU A 185 47.57 5.10 10.90
CA GLU A 185 47.90 6.36 11.58
C GLU A 185 47.62 6.20 13.08
N PRO A 186 48.54 6.63 13.97
CA PRO A 186 48.36 6.45 15.40
C PRO A 186 47.10 7.18 15.85
N ALA A 187 46.25 6.44 16.55
CA ALA A 187 45.02 6.91 17.12
C ALA A 187 45.21 8.27 17.81
N ASN A 188 44.21 9.14 17.60
CA ASN A 188 43.68 10.04 18.61
C ASN A 188 44.25 11.48 18.66
N SER A 189 43.74 12.36 17.80
CA SER A 189 43.87 13.82 17.99
C SER A 189 42.70 14.46 18.77
N TYR A 190 41.68 13.68 19.18
CA TYR A 190 40.51 14.21 19.89
C TYR A 190 40.43 13.86 21.39
N ALA A 191 41.25 12.93 21.92
CA ALA A 191 41.28 12.63 23.36
C ALA A 191 42.41 13.29 24.16
N ALA A 192 43.21 14.18 23.56
CA ALA A 192 44.31 14.88 24.25
C ALA A 192 43.92 16.26 24.86
N ARG A 193 42.63 16.55 25.03
CA ARG A 193 42.15 17.83 25.59
C ARG A 193 41.36 17.75 26.90
N SER A 194 41.27 16.59 27.57
CA SER A 194 40.50 16.49 28.82
C SER A 194 41.25 15.92 30.03
N ARG A 195 42.58 15.82 30.00
CA ARG A 195 43.38 15.56 31.22
C ARG A 195 44.66 16.37 31.19
N GLY A 196 44.65 17.47 31.93
CA GLY A 196 45.77 18.35 32.21
C GLY A 196 45.29 19.41 33.19
N GLU A 197 45.85 19.35 34.39
CA GLU A 197 45.64 20.20 35.56
C GLU A 197 45.80 21.71 35.28
#